data_AF-A0A1M6DFR2-F1
#
_entry.id   AF-A0A1M6DFR2-F1
#
_cell.length_a   1.000
_cell.length_b   1.000
_cell.length_c   1.000
_cell.angle_alpha   90.00
_cell.angle_beta   90.00
_cell.angle_gamma   90.00
#
_symmetry.space_group_name_H-M   'P 1'
#
loop_
_entity.id
_entity.type
_entity.pdbx_description
1 polymer ?
#
loop_
_entity_poly.entity_id
_entity_poly.type
_entity_poly.pdbx_seq_one_letter_code
_entity_poly.pdbx_strand_id
1 'polypeptide(L)'
;MTTRLALPALALGPAATAAPAQDLGTTLPDAVGQVAPKLEAYAQNDLFGSVWTDEQLSMRDRALVTVAAKIKRHETDGLSEHIALALDAGVTPAEISETITHLAFYTGWGNAVAAAEAAAPVYDERGVTVDDLPALAPELLPLDQEAEEARQETVQSTYDDVSQGVVDNTEQLLSSTSGCARRWNRATAVP
;
A
#
# COMPACT_ATOMS: atom_id res chain seq x y z
N MET A 1 33.53 49.26 18.50
CA MET A 1 33.83 48.20 17.51
C MET A 1 32.51 47.52 17.18
N THR A 2 32.01 47.75 15.97
CA THR A 2 30.64 47.41 15.55
C THR A 2 30.65 46.06 14.84
N THR A 3 30.09 45.02 15.45
CA THR A 3 29.99 43.68 14.85
C THR A 3 28.70 43.58 14.04
N ARG A 4 28.83 43.36 12.72
CA ARG A 4 27.71 43.13 11.80
C ARG A 4 27.32 41.64 11.81
N LEU A 5 26.06 41.35 12.11
CA LEU A 5 25.43 40.04 11.92
C LEU A 5 25.15 39.79 10.43
N ALA A 6 25.52 38.61 9.93
CA ALA A 6 25.20 38.13 8.59
C ALA A 6 24.02 37.14 8.66
N LEU A 7 22.96 37.39 7.88
CA LEU A 7 21.83 36.48 7.66
C LEU A 7 22.22 35.40 6.64
N PRO A 8 21.83 34.12 6.80
CA PRO A 8 21.93 33.16 5.72
C PRO A 8 20.75 33.31 4.76
N ALA A 9 21.05 33.18 3.47
CA ALA A 9 20.08 33.17 2.38
C ALA A 9 19.29 31.86 2.38
N LEU A 10 17.96 31.94 2.35
CA LEU A 10 17.10 30.80 2.03
C LEU A 10 17.30 30.42 0.57
N ALA A 11 17.72 29.18 0.32
CA ALA A 11 17.70 28.57 -1.00
C ALA A 11 16.26 28.14 -1.32
N LEU A 12 15.72 28.68 -2.42
CA LEU A 12 14.45 28.27 -3.01
C LEU A 12 14.66 26.91 -3.70
N GLY A 13 14.05 25.84 -3.18
CA GLY A 13 14.04 24.52 -3.82
C GLY A 13 13.24 24.52 -5.13
N PRO A 14 13.44 23.54 -6.02
CA PRO A 14 12.74 23.48 -7.29
C PRO A 14 11.24 23.26 -7.08
N ALA A 15 10.43 23.98 -7.86
CA ALA A 15 8.99 23.82 -7.91
C ALA A 15 8.64 22.38 -8.29
N ALA A 16 7.77 21.74 -7.49
CA ALA A 16 7.16 20.48 -7.85
C ALA A 16 6.46 20.64 -9.22
N THR A 17 6.87 19.84 -10.20
CA THR A 17 6.12 19.66 -11.43
C THR A 17 4.72 19.20 -11.05
N ALA A 18 3.70 20.01 -11.34
CA ALA A 18 2.32 19.61 -11.15
C ALA A 18 2.08 18.33 -11.97
N ALA A 19 1.74 17.24 -11.26
CA ALA A 19 1.25 16.02 -11.88
C ALA A 19 0.07 16.36 -12.82
N PRO A 20 -0.16 15.58 -13.90
CA PRO A 20 -1.37 15.73 -14.69
C PRO A 20 -2.58 15.71 -13.75
N ALA A 21 -3.55 16.59 -13.99
CA ALA A 21 -4.77 16.63 -13.20
C ALA A 21 -5.41 15.23 -13.18
N GLN A 22 -5.57 14.65 -11.99
CA GLN A 22 -6.06 13.28 -11.87
C GLN A 22 -7.53 13.21 -12.32
N ASP A 23 -7.82 12.43 -13.36
CA ASP A 23 -9.20 12.25 -13.86
C ASP A 23 -9.89 11.06 -13.19
N LEU A 24 -10.66 11.37 -12.15
CA LEU A 24 -11.50 10.41 -11.42
C LEU A 24 -12.54 9.69 -12.32
N GLY A 25 -12.94 10.32 -13.42
CA GLY A 25 -13.91 9.75 -14.37
C GLY A 25 -13.46 8.41 -14.95
N THR A 26 -12.15 8.22 -15.10
CA THR A 26 -11.56 6.97 -15.62
C THR A 26 -11.86 5.75 -14.74
N THR A 27 -12.16 5.96 -13.45
CA THR A 27 -12.53 4.88 -12.52
C THR A 27 -14.00 4.49 -12.55
N LEU A 28 -14.83 5.20 -13.33
CA LEU A 28 -16.25 4.93 -13.51
C LEU A 28 -16.54 4.54 -14.96
N PRO A 29 -16.96 3.29 -15.24
CA PRO A 29 -17.27 2.87 -16.61
C PRO A 29 -18.45 3.63 -17.23
N ASP A 30 -18.34 4.01 -18.50
CA ASP A 30 -19.40 4.73 -19.26
C ASP A 30 -20.76 4.02 -19.23
N ALA A 31 -20.77 2.69 -19.15
CA ALA A 31 -21.98 1.89 -19.07
C ALA A 31 -22.85 2.21 -17.84
N VAL A 32 -22.26 2.77 -16.77
CA VAL A 32 -23.00 3.13 -15.56
C VAL A 32 -24.03 4.21 -15.87
N GLY A 33 -23.69 5.26 -16.63
CA GLY A 33 -24.64 6.31 -17.02
C GLY A 33 -25.78 5.79 -17.91
N GLN A 34 -25.49 4.79 -18.75
CA GLN A 34 -26.46 4.18 -19.66
C GLN A 34 -27.48 3.29 -18.93
N VAL A 35 -27.05 2.62 -17.86
CA VAL A 35 -27.88 1.64 -17.11
C VAL A 35 -28.50 2.25 -15.86
N ALA A 36 -27.74 3.06 -15.13
CA ALA A 36 -28.09 3.62 -13.83
C ALA A 36 -27.65 5.10 -13.71
N PRO A 37 -28.27 6.03 -14.47
CA PRO A 37 -27.85 7.44 -14.53
C PRO A 37 -27.89 8.16 -13.17
N LYS A 38 -28.73 7.70 -12.23
CA LYS A 38 -28.73 8.25 -10.88
C LYS A 38 -27.47 7.88 -10.09
N LEU A 39 -26.92 6.68 -10.32
CA LEU A 39 -25.66 6.26 -9.71
C LEU A 39 -24.49 7.06 -10.27
N GLU A 40 -24.46 7.30 -11.58
CA GLU A 40 -23.48 8.20 -12.20
C GLU A 40 -23.56 9.61 -11.60
N ALA A 41 -24.78 10.16 -11.41
CA ALA A 41 -24.94 11.45 -10.76
C ALA A 41 -24.42 11.47 -9.30
N TYR A 42 -24.61 10.40 -8.53
CA TYR A 42 -24.01 10.28 -7.19
C TYR A 42 -22.49 10.20 -7.25
N ALA A 43 -21.94 9.48 -8.23
CA ALA A 43 -20.50 9.41 -8.43
C ALA A 43 -19.91 10.79 -8.77
N GLN A 44 -20.50 11.52 -9.71
CA GLN A 44 -20.00 12.82 -10.14
C GLN A 44 -20.12 13.89 -9.04
N ASN A 45 -21.29 14.01 -8.41
CA ASN A 45 -21.57 15.13 -7.51
C ASN A 45 -21.08 14.88 -6.09
N ASP A 46 -21.36 13.70 -5.52
CA ASP A 46 -21.11 13.44 -4.10
C ASP A 46 -19.77 12.74 -3.90
N LEU A 47 -19.47 11.70 -4.68
CA LEU A 47 -18.21 10.97 -4.56
C LEU A 47 -17.04 11.82 -5.07
N PHE A 48 -17.01 12.15 -6.37
CA PHE A 48 -15.91 12.88 -7.00
C PHE A 48 -15.95 14.37 -6.62
N GLY A 49 -17.13 14.98 -6.60
CA GLY A 49 -17.29 16.40 -6.31
C GLY A 49 -17.14 16.80 -4.84
N SER A 50 -17.27 15.87 -3.89
CA SER A 50 -17.14 16.17 -2.46
C SER A 50 -16.18 15.23 -1.72
N VAL A 51 -16.35 13.90 -1.77
CA VAL A 51 -15.51 12.99 -0.98
C VAL A 51 -14.05 13.03 -1.44
N TRP A 52 -13.80 13.03 -2.74
CA TRP A 52 -12.44 13.04 -3.28
C TRP A 52 -11.75 14.40 -3.23
N THR A 53 -12.52 15.49 -3.15
CA THR A 53 -12.03 16.87 -3.06
C THR A 53 -11.84 17.36 -1.63
N ASP A 54 -12.21 16.56 -0.62
CA ASP A 54 -12.04 16.90 0.78
C ASP A 54 -10.55 17.01 1.16
N GLU A 55 -10.13 18.20 1.60
CA GLU A 55 -8.75 18.55 1.93
C GLU A 55 -8.22 17.88 3.22
N GLN A 56 -9.07 17.25 4.04
CA GLN A 56 -8.65 16.55 5.25
C GLN A 56 -7.77 15.34 4.97
N LEU A 57 -7.86 14.76 3.76
CA LEU A 57 -7.02 13.65 3.32
C LEU A 57 -6.55 13.90 1.89
N SER A 58 -5.24 13.79 1.69
CA SER A 58 -4.63 14.04 0.38
C SER A 58 -5.16 13.08 -0.69
N MET A 59 -5.16 13.51 -1.95
CA MET A 59 -5.51 12.67 -3.09
C MET A 59 -4.69 11.36 -3.11
N ARG A 60 -3.38 11.48 -2.80
CA ARG A 60 -2.44 10.36 -2.72
C ARG A 60 -2.91 9.31 -1.71
N ASP A 61 -3.17 9.74 -0.48
CA ASP A 61 -3.51 8.82 0.61
C ASP A 61 -4.91 8.22 0.39
N ARG A 62 -5.83 9.01 -0.16
CA ARG A 62 -7.17 8.55 -0.53
C ARG A 62 -7.11 7.46 -1.60
N ALA A 63 -6.32 7.66 -2.66
CA ALA A 63 -6.14 6.67 -3.71
C ALA A 63 -5.53 5.37 -3.18
N LEU A 64 -4.50 5.47 -2.32
CA LEU A 64 -3.89 4.31 -1.68
C LEU A 64 -4.88 3.52 -0.83
N VAL A 65 -5.69 4.20 -0.01
CA VAL A 65 -6.73 3.57 0.82
C VAL A 65 -7.80 2.91 -0.06
N THR A 66 -8.20 3.54 -1.17
CA THR A 66 -9.16 2.94 -2.11
C THR A 66 -8.61 1.66 -2.74
N VAL A 67 -7.35 1.67 -3.20
CA VAL A 67 -6.68 0.46 -3.73
C VAL A 67 -6.68 -0.64 -2.66
N ALA A 68 -6.24 -0.35 -1.43
CA ALA A 68 -6.24 -1.33 -0.35
C ALA A 68 -7.63 -1.89 -0.03
N ALA A 69 -8.66 -1.02 -0.02
CA ALA A 69 -10.04 -1.43 0.21
C ALA A 69 -10.58 -2.36 -0.89
N LYS A 70 -10.27 -2.08 -2.17
CA LYS A 70 -10.65 -2.93 -3.30
C LYS A 70 -9.95 -4.29 -3.24
N ILE A 71 -8.65 -4.32 -2.95
CA ILE A 71 -7.88 -5.56 -2.77
C ILE A 71 -8.51 -6.42 -1.67
N LYS A 72 -8.77 -5.83 -0.49
CA LYS A 72 -9.38 -6.54 0.65
C LYS A 72 -10.75 -7.13 0.31
N ARG A 73 -11.52 -6.47 -0.55
CA ARG A 73 -12.87 -6.91 -0.98
C ARG A 73 -12.85 -7.84 -2.19
N HIS A 74 -11.67 -8.16 -2.73
CA HIS A 74 -11.49 -8.90 -3.96
C HIS A 74 -12.23 -8.27 -5.16
N GLU A 75 -12.29 -6.93 -5.19
CA GLU A 75 -12.91 -6.17 -6.28
C GLU A 75 -11.86 -5.82 -7.35
N THR A 76 -11.46 -6.85 -8.09
CA THR A 76 -10.40 -6.78 -9.11
C THR A 76 -10.86 -6.09 -10.39
N ASP A 77 -12.16 -6.13 -10.68
CA ASP A 77 -12.76 -5.38 -11.79
C ASP A 77 -12.56 -3.88 -11.57
N GLY A 78 -11.89 -3.23 -12.52
CA GLY A 78 -11.56 -1.81 -12.45
C GLY A 78 -10.42 -1.45 -11.48
N LEU A 79 -9.67 -2.44 -10.96
CA LEU A 79 -8.58 -2.19 -10.02
C LEU A 79 -7.38 -1.50 -10.70
N SER A 80 -7.08 -1.85 -11.96
CA SER A 80 -6.05 -1.22 -12.79
C SER A 80 -6.21 0.30 -12.89
N GLU A 81 -7.44 0.78 -13.07
CA GLU A 81 -7.79 2.18 -13.20
C GLU A 81 -7.55 2.93 -11.89
N HIS A 82 -7.84 2.29 -10.74
CA HIS A 82 -7.54 2.86 -9.42
C HIS A 82 -6.03 2.83 -9.10
N ILE A 83 -5.29 1.84 -9.59
CA ILE A 83 -3.83 1.80 -9.48
C ILE A 83 -3.21 2.92 -10.33
N ALA A 84 -3.67 3.11 -11.57
CA ALA A 84 -3.26 4.22 -12.42
C ALA A 84 -3.54 5.57 -11.76
N LEU A 85 -4.75 5.75 -11.21
CA LEU A 85 -5.12 6.93 -10.43
C LEU A 85 -4.19 7.16 -9.24
N ALA A 86 -3.84 6.11 -8.49
CA ALA A 86 -2.94 6.20 -7.36
C ALA A 86 -1.53 6.66 -7.78
N LEU A 87 -1.01 6.14 -8.89
CA LEU A 87 0.26 6.56 -9.45
C LEU A 87 0.23 8.04 -9.90
N ASP A 88 -0.87 8.48 -10.53
CA ASP A 88 -1.07 9.89 -10.91
C ASP A 88 -1.26 10.81 -9.69
N ALA A 89 -1.76 10.26 -8.58
CA ALA A 89 -1.86 10.92 -7.28
C ALA A 89 -0.53 10.99 -6.52
N GLY A 90 0.54 10.37 -7.04
CA GLY A 90 1.88 10.40 -6.44
C GLY A 90 2.18 9.25 -5.48
N VAL A 91 1.38 8.18 -5.50
CA VAL A 91 1.80 6.90 -4.90
C VAL A 91 2.86 6.30 -5.81
N THR A 92 3.94 5.78 -5.25
CA THR A 92 5.01 5.18 -6.06
C THR A 92 4.69 3.71 -6.41
N PRO A 93 5.29 3.16 -7.50
CA PRO A 93 5.20 1.72 -7.77
C PRO A 93 5.68 0.87 -6.59
N ALA A 94 6.75 1.31 -5.92
CA ALA A 94 7.27 0.64 -4.73
C ALA A 94 6.23 0.55 -3.59
N GLU A 95 5.50 1.62 -3.32
CA GLU A 95 4.45 1.65 -2.29
C GLU A 95 3.25 0.77 -2.64
N ILE A 96 2.87 0.71 -3.92
CA ILE A 96 1.80 -0.20 -4.38
C ILE A 96 2.25 -1.66 -4.23
N SER A 97 3.49 -1.98 -4.62
CA SER A 97 4.08 -3.31 -4.45
C SER A 97 4.14 -3.75 -2.99
N GLU A 98 4.59 -2.88 -2.08
CA GLU A 98 4.57 -3.16 -0.64
C GLU A 98 3.15 -3.32 -0.11
N THR A 99 2.19 -2.51 -0.59
CA THR A 99 0.79 -2.62 -0.18
C THR A 99 0.19 -3.97 -0.57
N ILE A 100 0.44 -4.43 -1.81
CA ILE A 100 -0.01 -5.75 -2.27
C ILE A 100 0.60 -6.85 -1.40
N THR A 101 1.91 -6.76 -1.12
CA THR A 101 2.64 -7.74 -0.30
C THR A 101 2.12 -7.76 1.13
N HIS A 102 1.92 -6.60 1.75
CA HIS A 102 1.34 -6.46 3.08
C HIS A 102 -0.05 -7.09 3.14
N LEU A 103 -0.91 -6.81 2.14
CA LEU A 103 -2.26 -7.35 2.10
C LEU A 103 -2.31 -8.85 1.82
N ALA A 104 -1.23 -9.49 1.36
CA ALA A 104 -1.14 -10.95 1.29
C ALA A 104 -1.26 -11.59 2.69
N PHE A 105 -0.64 -10.96 3.69
CA PHE A 105 -0.68 -11.43 5.08
C PHE A 105 -1.96 -11.02 5.80
N TYR A 106 -2.48 -9.82 5.52
CA TYR A 106 -3.65 -9.28 6.24
C TYR A 106 -5.00 -9.60 5.62
N THR A 107 -5.04 -9.88 4.32
CA THR A 107 -6.30 -10.13 3.59
C THR A 107 -6.30 -11.47 2.84
N GLY A 108 -5.16 -12.15 2.78
CA GLY A 108 -5.02 -13.47 2.16
C GLY A 108 -4.32 -13.43 0.80
N TRP A 109 -3.61 -14.52 0.49
CA TRP A 109 -2.75 -14.63 -0.68
C TRP A 109 -3.49 -14.44 -2.00
N GLY A 110 -4.71 -14.96 -2.13
CA GLY A 110 -5.52 -14.83 -3.34
C GLY A 110 -5.85 -13.37 -3.71
N ASN A 111 -6.08 -12.51 -2.70
CA ASN A 111 -6.31 -11.09 -2.93
C ASN A 111 -5.06 -10.39 -3.47
N ALA A 112 -3.90 -10.69 -2.88
CA ALA A 112 -2.63 -10.10 -3.30
C ALA A 112 -2.22 -10.56 -4.71
N VAL A 113 -2.39 -11.85 -5.04
CA VAL A 113 -2.10 -12.38 -6.38
C VAL A 113 -2.97 -11.67 -7.43
N ALA A 114 -4.28 -11.58 -7.20
CA ALA A 114 -5.17 -10.93 -8.15
C ALA A 114 -4.88 -9.41 -8.29
N ALA A 115 -4.45 -8.77 -7.20
CA ALA A 115 -4.02 -7.38 -7.24
C ALA A 115 -2.72 -7.17 -8.05
N ALA A 116 -1.75 -8.08 -7.91
CA ALA A 116 -0.52 -8.06 -8.69
C ALA A 116 -0.79 -8.27 -10.18
N GLU A 117 -1.69 -9.19 -10.53
CA GLU A 117 -2.13 -9.40 -11.92
C GLU A 117 -2.81 -8.15 -12.50
N ALA A 118 -3.64 -7.45 -11.71
CA ALA A 118 -4.26 -6.19 -12.14
C ALA A 118 -3.27 -5.02 -12.27
N ALA A 119 -2.19 -5.03 -11.48
CA ALA A 119 -1.14 -4.00 -11.53
C ALA A 119 -0.22 -4.15 -12.75
N ALA A 120 0.03 -5.39 -13.19
CA ALA A 120 0.96 -5.73 -14.27
C ALA A 120 0.76 -4.91 -15.56
N PRO A 121 -0.44 -4.83 -16.18
CA PRO A 121 -0.62 -4.04 -17.40
C PRO A 121 -0.36 -2.54 -17.18
N VAL A 122 -0.68 -2.00 -15.99
CA VAL A 122 -0.43 -0.60 -15.67
C VAL A 122 1.06 -0.32 -15.55
N TYR A 123 1.83 -1.24 -14.97
CA TYR A 123 3.28 -1.14 -14.86
C TYR A 123 3.95 -1.24 -16.22
N ASP A 124 3.50 -2.17 -17.07
CA ASP A 124 3.98 -2.31 -18.46
C ASP A 124 3.74 -1.01 -19.26
N GLU A 125 2.54 -0.45 -19.18
CA GLU A 125 2.18 0.81 -19.85
C GLU A 125 3.02 2.00 -19.38
N ARG A 126 3.38 2.03 -18.09
CA ARG A 126 4.15 3.11 -17.47
C ARG A 126 5.67 2.86 -17.49
N GLY A 127 6.11 1.74 -18.06
CA GLY A 127 7.53 1.37 -18.12
C GLY A 127 8.16 1.13 -16.75
N VAL A 128 7.36 0.75 -15.75
CA VAL A 128 7.84 0.37 -14.41
C VAL A 128 8.54 -0.98 -14.53
N THR A 129 9.77 -1.04 -14.04
CA THR A 129 10.59 -2.25 -14.05
C THR A 129 10.79 -2.79 -12.64
N VAL A 130 11.36 -3.99 -12.52
CA VAL A 130 11.70 -4.58 -11.21
C VAL A 130 12.69 -3.70 -10.43
N ASP A 131 13.51 -2.90 -11.12
CA ASP A 131 14.47 -1.98 -10.48
C ASP A 131 13.77 -0.79 -9.79
N ASP A 132 12.51 -0.51 -10.12
CA ASP A 132 11.68 0.53 -9.50
C ASP A 132 10.89 0.00 -8.27
N LEU A 133 11.00 -1.29 -7.96
CA LEU A 133 10.28 -1.97 -6.90
C LEU A 133 11.14 -2.15 -5.64
N PRO A 134 10.53 -2.44 -4.47
CA PRO A 134 11.27 -2.60 -3.23
C PRO A 134 12.27 -3.76 -3.32
N ALA A 135 13.43 -3.57 -2.69
CA ALA A 135 14.41 -4.64 -2.58
C ALA A 135 13.83 -5.82 -1.79
N LEU A 136 14.15 -7.07 -2.19
CA LEU A 136 13.68 -8.28 -1.49
C LEU A 136 14.17 -8.38 -0.03
N ALA A 137 15.25 -7.67 0.30
CA ALA A 137 15.82 -7.59 1.64
C ALA A 137 16.24 -6.14 1.90
N PRO A 138 15.28 -5.25 2.21
CA PRO A 138 15.58 -3.86 2.49
C PRO A 138 16.22 -3.73 3.88
N GLU A 139 16.88 -2.59 4.13
CA GLU A 139 17.24 -2.20 5.49
C GLU A 139 15.95 -1.96 6.27
N LEU A 140 15.74 -2.72 7.36
CA LEU A 140 14.52 -2.59 8.15
C LEU A 140 14.53 -1.29 8.96
N LEU A 141 13.35 -0.70 9.13
CA LEU A 141 13.15 0.42 10.03
C LEU A 141 13.50 0.01 11.48
N PRO A 142 13.92 0.97 12.34
CA PRO A 142 14.19 0.69 13.75
C PRO A 142 12.98 0.07 14.44
N LEU A 143 13.21 -1.05 15.13
CA LEU A 143 12.19 -1.74 15.92
C LEU A 143 12.16 -1.19 17.34
N ASP A 144 10.95 -0.88 17.84
CA ASP A 144 10.73 -0.60 19.25
C ASP A 144 10.73 -1.94 20.02
N GLN A 145 11.88 -2.26 20.62
CA GLN A 145 12.09 -3.54 21.28
C GLN A 145 11.19 -3.75 22.49
N GLU A 146 10.95 -2.69 23.28
CA GLU A 146 10.11 -2.80 24.48
C GLU A 146 8.64 -3.06 24.09
N ALA A 147 8.14 -2.34 23.09
CA ALA A 147 6.79 -2.56 22.59
C ALA A 147 6.61 -3.93 21.94
N GLU A 148 7.62 -4.41 21.20
CA GLU A 148 7.57 -5.74 20.58
C GLU A 148 7.63 -6.87 21.61
N GLU A 149 8.48 -6.78 22.63
CA GLU A 149 8.53 -7.75 23.73
C GLU A 149 7.18 -7.84 24.46
N ALA A 150 6.56 -6.69 24.76
CA ALA A 150 5.23 -6.64 25.40
C ALA A 150 4.13 -7.27 24.51
N ARG A 151 4.18 -7.02 23.19
CA ARG A 151 3.26 -7.65 22.23
C ARG A 151 3.47 -9.17 22.20
N GLN A 152 4.72 -9.64 22.17
CA GLN A 152 5.06 -11.06 22.13
C GLN A 152 4.59 -11.79 23.39
N GLU A 153 4.84 -11.24 24.58
CA GLU A 153 4.36 -11.82 25.84
C GLU A 153 2.83 -11.94 25.86
N THR A 154 2.14 -10.90 25.40
CA THR A 154 0.67 -10.89 25.30
C THR A 154 0.17 -11.98 24.35
N VAL A 155 0.76 -12.10 23.15
CA VAL A 155 0.33 -13.09 22.16
C VAL A 155 0.66 -14.51 22.63
N GLN A 156 1.86 -14.76 23.15
CA GLN A 156 2.29 -16.06 23.63
C GLN A 156 1.41 -16.53 24.79
N SER A 157 1.23 -15.72 25.82
CA SER A 157 0.41 -16.08 27.00
C SER A 157 -1.05 -16.36 26.66
N THR A 158 -1.56 -15.79 25.56
CA THR A 158 -2.95 -15.97 25.14
C THR A 158 -3.13 -17.19 24.22
N TYR A 159 -2.15 -17.51 23.37
CA TYR A 159 -2.35 -18.41 22.21
C TYR A 159 -1.36 -19.56 22.06
N ASP A 160 -0.35 -19.69 22.92
CA ASP A 160 0.66 -20.78 22.92
C ASP A 160 0.00 -22.16 22.76
N ASP A 161 -0.85 -22.51 23.73
CA ASP A 161 -1.53 -23.81 23.81
C ASP A 161 -2.56 -24.03 22.68
N VAL A 162 -2.90 -22.99 21.92
CA VAL A 162 -3.84 -23.07 20.80
C VAL A 162 -3.10 -23.34 19.49
N SER A 163 -2.09 -22.53 19.17
CA SER A 163 -1.32 -22.67 17.93
C SER A 163 0.03 -21.96 18.00
N GLN A 164 1.02 -22.63 18.58
CA GLN A 164 2.39 -22.13 18.62
C GLN A 164 2.95 -21.79 17.22
N GLY A 165 2.57 -22.54 16.18
CA GLY A 165 3.02 -22.25 14.82
C GLY A 165 2.55 -20.88 14.30
N VAL A 166 1.35 -20.43 14.67
CA VAL A 166 0.86 -19.09 14.30
C VAL A 166 1.55 -18.02 15.13
N VAL A 167 1.74 -18.26 16.42
CA VAL A 167 2.46 -17.32 17.30
C VAL A 167 3.89 -17.09 16.79
N ASP A 168 4.62 -18.17 16.49
CA ASP A 168 5.97 -18.13 15.93
C ASP A 168 6.04 -17.32 14.62
N ASN A 169 5.03 -17.43 13.75
CA ASN A 169 5.00 -16.73 12.47
C ASN A 169 4.86 -15.21 12.62
N THR A 170 4.21 -14.73 13.70
CA THR A 170 4.07 -13.28 13.93
C THR A 170 5.41 -12.60 14.18
N GLU A 171 6.42 -13.36 14.63
CA GLU A 171 7.78 -12.87 14.80
C GLU A 171 8.66 -13.21 13.58
N GLN A 172 8.70 -14.50 13.21
CA GLN A 172 9.70 -15.01 12.28
C GLN A 172 9.48 -14.58 10.83
N LEU A 173 8.22 -14.32 10.43
CA LEU A 173 7.90 -13.90 9.06
C LEU A 173 7.66 -12.40 8.94
N LEU A 174 7.16 -11.75 10.00
CA LEU A 174 6.72 -10.35 9.94
C LEU A 174 7.69 -9.36 10.61
N SER A 175 8.54 -9.79 11.56
CA SER A 175 9.43 -8.89 12.30
C SER A 175 10.93 -9.25 12.27
N SER A 176 11.33 -10.40 11.71
CA SER A 176 12.72 -10.85 11.74
C SER A 176 13.55 -10.52 10.49
N THR A 177 14.75 -9.95 10.74
CA THR A 177 15.93 -9.86 9.87
C THR A 177 16.58 -11.21 9.55
N SER A 178 16.05 -12.34 10.03
CA SER A 178 16.66 -13.66 9.83
C SER A 178 15.90 -14.49 8.79
N GLY A 179 16.44 -14.46 7.57
CA GLY A 179 16.19 -15.31 6.41
C GLY A 179 15.23 -16.51 6.59
N CYS A 180 14.19 -16.46 5.76
CA CYS A 180 13.11 -17.40 5.43
C CYS A 180 13.45 -18.91 5.25
N ALA A 181 14.65 -19.42 5.60
CA ALA A 181 15.12 -20.71 5.08
C ALA A 181 15.18 -21.90 6.08
N ARG A 182 14.91 -21.76 7.39
CA ARG A 182 15.28 -22.82 8.35
C ARG A 182 14.19 -23.71 8.94
N ARG A 183 12.90 -23.42 8.80
CA ARG A 183 11.84 -24.21 9.49
C ARG A 183 11.01 -25.14 8.61
N TRP A 184 10.93 -24.91 7.30
CA TRP A 184 10.22 -25.83 6.38
C TRP A 184 10.85 -27.22 6.26
N ASN A 185 12.07 -27.43 6.78
CA ASN A 185 12.76 -28.73 6.77
C ASN A 185 12.50 -29.62 7.99
N ARG A 186 11.69 -29.19 8.98
CA ARG A 186 11.45 -29.99 10.20
C ARG A 186 10.06 -30.64 10.26
N ALA A 187 9.19 -30.38 9.29
CA ALA A 187 7.83 -30.92 9.26
C ALA A 187 7.69 -32.32 8.62
N THR A 188 8.78 -32.93 8.13
CA THR A 188 8.76 -34.28 7.52
C THR A 188 9.35 -35.39 8.39
N ALA A 189 9.74 -35.10 9.64
CA ALA A 189 10.15 -36.13 10.59
C ALA A 189 8.96 -36.51 11.50
N VAL A 190 8.09 -37.37 10.98
CA VAL A 190 7.19 -38.21 11.80
C VAL A 190 7.95 -39.50 12.13
N PRO A 191 7.93 -40.01 13.37
CA PRO A 191 8.55 -41.29 13.73
C PRO A 191 7.91 -42.49 13.03
#